data_AF-A0A8S1P8D7-F1
#
_entry.id   AF-A0A8S1P8D7-F1
#
_cell.length_a   1.000
_cell.length_b   1.000
_cell.length_c   1.000
_cell.angle_alpha   90.00
_cell.angle_beta   90.00
_cell.angle_gamma   90.00
#
_symmetry.space_group_name_H-M   'P 1'
#
loop_
_entity.id
_entity.type
_entity.pdbx_description
1 polymer ?
#
loop_
_entity_poly.entity_id
_entity_poly.type
_entity_poly.pdbx_seq_one_letter_code
_entity_poly.pdbx_strand_id
1 'polypeptide(L)'
;MSNHFPQESYDIFDLQTALEYLPDETMVKGAITLFLEYFEDGKGFDELIILYEKGGWQQVGTPAYLKFEQLAHSIKGSCRYLALHRLEKKLELLQFFIRDGKEIQVASILNEVLEQCPYAQRAILKYMEMPDEKVKHYKFVKPFYDTYGNIQIYHKLNYNFHKQKNNMSTVNHKQPYQQQIKSTDQDQCQLF
;
A
#
# COMPACT_ATOMS: atom_id res chain seq x y z
N MET A 1 -4.40 34.61 -5.13
CA MET A 1 -5.36 33.60 -4.69
C MET A 1 -4.70 32.82 -3.58
N SER A 2 -5.18 33.00 -2.36
CA SER A 2 -4.62 32.43 -1.14
C SER A 2 -4.92 30.93 -1.12
N ASN A 3 -3.87 30.11 -1.11
CA ASN A 3 -4.00 28.69 -0.80
C ASN A 3 -4.48 28.56 0.65
N HIS A 4 -5.79 28.43 0.83
CA HIS A 4 -6.39 27.95 2.08
C HIS A 4 -6.03 26.47 2.21
N PHE A 5 -4.81 26.19 2.67
CA PHE A 5 -4.56 24.95 3.38
C PHE A 5 -5.24 25.10 4.75
N PRO A 6 -6.15 24.21 5.15
CA PRO A 6 -6.66 24.24 6.50
C PRO A 6 -5.48 23.98 7.44
N GLN A 7 -5.02 25.05 8.09
CA GLN A 7 -4.28 24.98 9.34
C GLN A 7 -5.24 24.40 10.39
N GLU A 8 -5.26 23.08 10.53
CA GLU A 8 -5.67 22.47 11.79
C GLU A 8 -4.49 21.60 12.23
N SER A 9 -3.73 22.15 13.17
CA SER A 9 -2.65 21.50 13.91
C SER A 9 -3.23 20.42 14.83
N TYR A 10 -3.93 19.43 14.27
CA TYR A 10 -4.00 18.15 14.94
C TYR A 10 -2.60 17.57 14.85
N ASP A 11 -1.92 17.46 15.98
CA ASP A 11 -0.66 16.74 16.06
C ASP A 11 -0.90 15.35 15.46
N ILE A 12 -0.35 15.13 14.26
CA ILE A 12 -0.54 13.89 13.50
C ILE A 12 -0.10 12.68 14.33
N PHE A 13 0.86 12.92 15.23
CA PHE A 13 1.36 12.01 16.24
C PHE A 13 1.06 12.60 17.62
N ASP A 14 0.03 12.07 18.29
CA ASP A 14 -0.32 12.45 19.66
C ASP A 14 0.51 11.63 20.66
N LEU A 15 1.65 12.21 21.07
CA LEU A 15 2.58 11.55 22.00
C LEU A 15 1.94 11.27 23.36
N GLN A 16 1.06 12.15 23.85
CA GLN A 16 0.43 11.95 25.15
C GLN A 16 -0.44 10.71 25.11
N THR A 17 -1.31 10.60 24.11
CA THR A 17 -2.18 9.43 23.92
C THR A 17 -1.33 8.16 23.65
N ALA A 18 -0.23 8.26 22.90
CA ALA A 18 0.67 7.12 22.70
C ALA A 18 1.30 6.61 24.02
N LEU A 19 1.64 7.52 24.95
CA LEU A 19 2.13 7.19 26.30
C LEU A 19 1.03 6.68 27.25
N GLU A 20 -0.24 6.90 26.93
CA GLU A 20 -1.35 6.23 27.64
C GLU A 20 -1.52 4.78 27.17
N TYR A 21 -1.21 4.49 25.90
CA TYR A 21 -1.29 3.14 25.32
C TYR A 21 -0.04 2.29 25.55
N LEU A 22 1.13 2.92 25.68
CA LEU A 22 2.42 2.27 25.88
C LEU A 22 3.03 2.74 27.20
N PRO A 23 3.56 1.82 28.02
CA PRO A 23 3.86 2.10 29.43
C PRO A 23 4.97 3.12 29.66
N ASP A 24 5.86 3.31 28.68
CA ASP A 24 6.97 4.25 28.76
C ASP A 24 7.48 4.66 27.38
N GLU A 25 8.37 5.67 27.38
CA GLU A 25 9.01 6.22 26.17
C GLU A 25 9.85 5.18 25.40
N THR A 26 10.42 4.19 26.09
CA THR A 26 11.22 3.14 25.44
C THR A 26 10.32 2.27 24.57
N MET A 27 9.15 1.91 25.07
CA MET A 27 8.14 1.16 24.31
C MET A 27 7.59 1.97 23.14
N VAL A 28 7.37 3.29 23.31
CA VAL A 28 6.98 4.19 22.21
C VAL A 28 8.03 4.19 21.11
N LYS A 29 9.32 4.36 21.44
CA LYS A 29 10.42 4.32 20.47
C LYS A 29 10.55 2.95 19.78
N GLY A 30 10.31 1.86 20.51
CA GLY A 30 10.23 0.51 19.96
C GLY A 30 9.09 0.36 18.95
N ALA A 31 7.89 0.83 19.30
CA ALA A 31 6.73 0.82 18.40
C ALA A 31 6.94 1.70 17.17
N ILE A 32 7.61 2.86 17.30
CA ILE A 32 7.99 3.71 16.17
C ILE A 32 8.95 2.96 15.24
N THR A 33 9.95 2.28 15.80
CA THR A 33 10.91 1.50 15.00
C THR A 33 10.19 0.45 14.15
N LEU A 34 9.29 -0.31 14.77
CA LEU A 34 8.48 -1.31 14.06
C LEU A 34 7.56 -0.68 13.00
N PHE A 35 6.96 0.47 13.30
CA PHE A 35 6.11 1.16 12.33
C PHE A 35 6.92 1.71 11.14
N LEU A 36 8.17 2.14 11.36
CA LEU A 36 9.06 2.58 10.29
C LEU A 36 9.44 1.46 9.32
N GLU A 37 9.41 0.19 9.75
CA GLU A 37 9.62 -0.96 8.86
C GLU A 37 8.58 -1.03 7.71
N TYR A 38 7.38 -0.47 7.91
CA TYR A 38 6.36 -0.42 6.85
C TYR A 38 6.70 0.53 5.69
N PHE A 39 7.73 1.36 5.85
CA PHE A 39 8.21 2.27 4.80
C PHE A 39 9.44 1.71 4.06
N GLU A 40 9.97 0.56 4.49
CA GLU A 40 11.07 -0.11 3.78
C GLU A 40 10.66 -0.56 2.38
N ASP A 41 11.63 -0.58 1.46
CA ASP A 41 11.38 -0.96 0.07
C ASP A 41 10.88 -2.40 -0.06
N GLY A 42 9.77 -2.57 -0.77
CA GLY A 42 9.13 -3.86 -1.00
C GLY A 42 8.36 -4.44 0.18
N LYS A 43 8.21 -3.70 1.28
CA LYS A 43 7.44 -4.10 2.47
C LYS A 43 6.31 -3.11 2.77
N GLY A 44 5.42 -3.47 3.70
CA GLY A 44 4.44 -2.53 4.25
C GLY A 44 3.58 -1.85 3.20
N PHE A 45 3.69 -0.53 3.09
CA PHE A 45 2.92 0.24 2.10
C PHE A 45 3.27 -0.10 0.65
N ASP A 46 4.53 -0.42 0.32
CA ASP A 46 4.91 -0.86 -1.04
C ASP A 46 4.21 -2.17 -1.38
N GLU A 47 4.24 -3.13 -0.45
CA GLU A 47 3.62 -4.43 -0.64
C GLU A 47 2.09 -4.32 -0.74
N LEU A 48 1.49 -3.42 0.06
CA LEU A 48 0.08 -3.08 -0.05
C LEU A 48 -0.25 -2.59 -1.47
N ILE A 49 0.52 -1.65 -2.01
CA ILE A 49 0.33 -1.15 -3.39
C ILE A 49 0.49 -2.27 -4.41
N ILE A 50 1.53 -3.10 -4.29
CA ILE A 50 1.78 -4.24 -5.19
C ILE A 50 0.59 -5.21 -5.22
N LEU A 51 0.10 -5.58 -4.04
CA LEU A 51 -1.05 -6.47 -3.90
C LEU A 51 -2.30 -5.81 -4.48
N TYR A 52 -2.49 -4.51 -4.27
CA TYR A 52 -3.58 -3.77 -4.90
C TYR A 52 -3.54 -3.85 -6.42
N GLU A 53 -2.40 -3.51 -7.03
CA GLU A 53 -2.20 -3.50 -8.48
C GLU A 53 -2.37 -4.89 -9.13
N LYS A 54 -2.07 -5.95 -8.36
CA LYS A 54 -2.26 -7.34 -8.78
C LYS A 54 -3.67 -7.87 -8.53
N GLY A 55 -4.60 -7.04 -8.07
CA GLY A 55 -5.97 -7.46 -7.76
C GLY A 55 -6.07 -8.38 -6.52
N GLY A 56 -5.04 -8.37 -5.67
CA GLY A 56 -4.97 -9.22 -4.48
C GLY A 56 -6.15 -9.04 -3.52
N TRP A 57 -6.77 -7.86 -3.49
CA TRP A 57 -7.91 -7.53 -2.63
C TRP A 57 -9.28 -7.97 -3.18
N GLN A 58 -9.36 -8.46 -4.42
CA GLN A 58 -10.65 -8.70 -5.10
C GLN A 58 -11.29 -10.06 -4.76
N GLN A 59 -10.48 -11.08 -4.49
CA GLN A 59 -10.97 -12.45 -4.29
C GLN A 59 -10.82 -12.89 -2.84
N VAL A 60 -11.90 -12.73 -2.09
CA VAL A 60 -11.98 -13.10 -0.65
C VAL A 60 -11.51 -14.54 -0.45
N GLY A 61 -10.64 -14.73 0.54
CA GLY A 61 -10.11 -16.04 0.92
C GLY A 61 -8.92 -16.53 0.10
N THR A 62 -8.52 -15.83 -0.97
CA THR A 62 -7.27 -16.14 -1.66
C THR A 62 -6.05 -15.75 -0.80
N PRO A 63 -4.88 -16.40 -0.97
CA PRO A 63 -3.66 -16.02 -0.25
C PRO A 63 -3.29 -14.54 -0.43
N ALA A 64 -3.50 -13.98 -1.63
CA ALA A 64 -3.24 -12.56 -1.90
C ALA A 64 -4.20 -11.64 -1.14
N TYR A 65 -5.48 -12.01 -1.04
CA TYR A 65 -6.47 -11.27 -0.26
C TYR A 65 -6.15 -11.27 1.22
N LEU A 66 -5.91 -12.46 1.78
CA LEU A 66 -5.56 -12.61 3.18
C LEU A 66 -4.33 -11.80 3.53
N LYS A 67 -3.31 -11.81 2.64
CA LYS A 67 -2.10 -11.02 2.82
C LYS A 67 -2.38 -9.51 2.78
N PHE A 68 -3.20 -9.04 1.84
CA PHE A 68 -3.57 -7.63 1.75
C PHE A 68 -4.35 -7.16 2.99
N GLU A 69 -5.34 -7.94 3.43
CA GLU A 69 -6.13 -7.65 4.61
C GLU A 69 -5.29 -7.66 5.89
N GLN A 70 -4.43 -8.68 6.05
CA GLN A 70 -3.51 -8.80 7.18
C GLN A 70 -2.53 -7.62 7.24
N LEU A 71 -2.00 -7.19 6.10
CA LEU A 71 -1.06 -6.07 6.05
C LEU A 71 -1.75 -4.76 6.45
N ALA A 72 -2.94 -4.49 5.90
CA ALA A 72 -3.74 -3.35 6.32
C ALA A 72 -4.09 -3.41 7.81
N HIS A 73 -4.34 -4.61 8.35
CA HIS A 73 -4.61 -4.82 9.77
C HIS A 73 -3.42 -4.50 10.66
N SER A 74 -2.24 -5.00 10.30
CA SER A 74 -1.02 -4.81 11.07
C SER A 74 -0.61 -3.34 11.09
N ILE A 75 -0.64 -2.66 9.93
CA ILE A 75 -0.36 -1.22 9.86
C ILE A 75 -1.36 -0.44 10.71
N LYS A 76 -2.66 -0.77 10.65
CA LYS A 76 -3.68 -0.14 11.49
C LYS A 76 -3.38 -0.33 12.97
N GLY A 77 -3.01 -1.54 13.38
CA GLY A 77 -2.63 -1.85 14.75
C GLY A 77 -1.48 -0.98 15.25
N SER A 78 -0.43 -0.82 14.43
CA SER A 78 0.68 0.08 14.77
C SER A 78 0.25 1.54 14.84
N CYS A 79 -0.62 2.00 13.93
CA CYS A 79 -1.18 3.35 14.00
C CYS A 79 -1.95 3.60 15.29
N ARG A 80 -2.70 2.61 15.79
CA ARG A 80 -3.43 2.71 17.06
C ARG A 80 -2.48 2.93 18.23
N TYR A 81 -1.46 2.09 18.39
CA TYR A 81 -0.51 2.22 19.50
C TYR A 81 0.26 3.54 19.47
N LEU A 82 0.55 4.05 18.28
CA LEU A 82 1.22 5.33 18.08
C LEU A 82 0.26 6.53 18.04
N ALA A 83 -1.03 6.35 18.36
CA ALA A 83 -2.05 7.40 18.31
C ALA A 83 -2.08 8.19 16.98
N LEU A 84 -1.79 7.52 15.86
CA LEU A 84 -1.86 8.08 14.51
C LEU A 84 -3.30 8.03 13.98
N HIS A 85 -4.22 8.67 14.71
CA HIS A 85 -5.67 8.48 14.57
C HIS A 85 -6.20 8.69 13.16
N ARG A 86 -5.66 9.67 12.42
CA ARG A 86 -6.10 9.95 11.05
C ARG A 86 -5.76 8.79 10.11
N LEU A 87 -4.55 8.27 10.19
CA LEU A 87 -4.09 7.15 9.36
C LEU A 87 -4.77 5.84 9.79
N GLU A 88 -4.94 5.62 11.10
CA GLU A 88 -5.69 4.48 11.67
C GLU A 88 -7.11 4.41 11.08
N LYS A 89 -7.86 5.51 11.13
CA LYS A 89 -9.23 5.58 10.61
C LYS A 89 -9.31 5.29 9.11
N LYS A 90 -8.34 5.75 8.31
CA LYS A 90 -8.30 5.46 6.86
C LYS A 90 -8.01 3.99 6.59
N LEU A 91 -7.11 3.37 7.36
CA LEU A 91 -6.84 1.93 7.28
C LEU A 91 -8.05 1.11 7.74
N GLU A 92 -8.79 1.55 8.75
CA GLU A 92 -10.04 0.92 9.17
C GLU A 92 -11.10 0.96 8.07
N LEU A 93 -11.29 2.12 7.44
CA LEU A 93 -12.18 2.26 6.28
C LEU A 93 -11.72 1.40 5.09
N LEU A 94 -10.41 1.32 4.85
CA LEU A 94 -9.85 0.42 3.83
C LEU A 94 -10.24 -1.03 4.11
N GLN A 95 -10.07 -1.51 5.34
CA GLN A 95 -10.49 -2.87 5.72
C GLN A 95 -11.98 -3.10 5.55
N PHE A 96 -12.80 -2.11 5.90
CA PHE A 96 -14.24 -2.18 5.68
C PHE A 96 -14.58 -2.36 4.19
N PHE A 97 -14.02 -1.52 3.31
CA PHE A 97 -14.31 -1.58 1.87
C PHE A 97 -13.74 -2.81 1.17
N ILE A 98 -12.60 -3.36 1.65
CA ILE A 98 -12.04 -4.63 1.17
C ILE A 98 -13.03 -5.77 1.41
N ARG A 99 -13.64 -5.82 2.61
CA ARG A 99 -14.61 -6.87 2.96
C ARG A 99 -15.93 -6.73 2.22
N ASP A 100 -16.35 -5.50 1.97
CA ASP A 100 -17.57 -5.18 1.23
C ASP A 100 -17.41 -5.33 -0.30
N GLY A 101 -16.20 -5.59 -0.79
CA GLY A 101 -15.92 -5.80 -2.22
C GLY A 101 -16.09 -4.54 -3.09
N LYS A 102 -16.04 -3.36 -2.49
CA LYS A 102 -16.35 -2.07 -3.14
C LYS A 102 -15.12 -1.43 -3.77
N GLU A 103 -14.84 -1.79 -5.02
CA GLU A 103 -13.61 -1.42 -5.75
C GLU A 103 -13.26 0.06 -5.76
N ILE A 104 -14.18 0.93 -6.18
CA ILE A 104 -13.93 2.39 -6.26
C ILE A 104 -13.56 2.92 -4.87
N GLN A 105 -14.25 2.45 -3.84
CA GLN A 105 -14.05 2.86 -2.48
C GLN A 105 -12.70 2.36 -1.94
N VAL A 106 -12.28 1.13 -2.28
CA VAL A 106 -10.93 0.61 -1.97
C VAL A 106 -9.85 1.46 -2.62
N ALA A 107 -10.00 1.81 -3.91
CA ALA A 107 -9.05 2.67 -4.61
C ALA A 107 -8.94 4.07 -3.99
N SER A 108 -10.10 4.69 -3.73
CA SER A 108 -10.20 6.03 -3.15
C SER A 108 -9.56 6.06 -1.76
N ILE A 109 -9.94 5.13 -0.89
CA ILE A 109 -9.44 5.14 0.49
C ILE A 109 -7.96 4.74 0.55
N LEU A 110 -7.48 3.87 -0.33
CA LEU A 110 -6.06 3.55 -0.43
C LEU A 110 -5.25 4.80 -0.82
N ASN A 111 -5.74 5.60 -1.76
CA ASN A 111 -5.09 6.88 -2.08
C ASN A 111 -5.02 7.83 -0.88
N GLU A 112 -6.10 7.92 -0.10
CA GLU A 112 -6.10 8.72 1.12
C GLU A 112 -5.10 8.18 2.16
N VAL A 113 -4.96 6.86 2.30
CA VAL A 113 -3.92 6.24 3.14
C VAL A 113 -2.52 6.65 2.67
N LEU A 114 -2.26 6.54 1.36
CA LEU A 114 -0.96 6.88 0.75
C LEU A 114 -0.65 8.38 0.77
N GLU A 115 -1.67 9.22 0.79
CA GLU A 115 -1.53 10.65 1.02
C GLU A 115 -1.13 10.95 2.46
N GLN A 116 -1.73 10.26 3.43
CA GLN A 116 -1.54 10.54 4.85
C GLN A 116 -0.28 9.91 5.44
N CYS A 117 0.17 8.76 4.93
CA CYS A 117 1.30 8.04 5.53
C CYS A 117 2.64 8.81 5.54
N PRO A 118 3.01 9.67 4.56
CA PRO A 118 4.25 10.44 4.63
C PRO A 118 4.22 11.51 5.73
N TYR A 119 3.04 12.08 6.01
CA TYR A 119 2.87 13.04 7.10
C TYR A 119 3.00 12.37 8.46
N ALA A 120 2.42 11.17 8.61
CA ALA A 120 2.60 10.36 9.81
C ALA A 120 4.07 9.98 10.01
N GLN A 121 4.76 9.54 8.95
CA GLN A 121 6.18 9.22 8.98
C GLN A 121 7.03 10.43 9.39
N ARG A 122 6.75 11.62 8.86
CA ARG A 122 7.48 12.83 9.23
C ARG A 122 7.28 13.18 10.70
N ALA A 123 6.06 13.08 11.21
CA ALA A 123 5.75 13.41 12.61
C ALA A 123 6.53 12.53 13.59
N ILE A 124 6.60 11.22 13.34
CA ILE A 124 7.37 10.29 14.18
C ILE A 124 8.89 10.43 13.99
N LEU A 125 9.39 10.71 12.77
CA LEU A 125 10.81 10.93 12.53
C LEU A 125 11.30 12.18 13.27
N LYS A 126 10.50 13.24 13.26
CA LYS A 126 10.77 14.46 14.04
C LYS A 126 10.86 14.17 15.54
N TYR A 127 9.95 13.36 16.07
CA TYR A 127 10.00 12.95 17.48
C TYR A 127 11.24 12.10 17.79
N MET A 128 11.65 11.23 16.87
CA MET A 128 12.87 10.41 16.98
C MET A 128 14.16 11.19 16.71
N GLU A 129 14.09 12.50 16.44
CA GLU A 129 15.23 13.34 16.04
C GLU A 129 15.98 12.79 14.83
N MET A 130 15.26 12.11 13.93
CA MET A 130 15.79 11.50 12.71
C MET A 130 15.61 12.42 11.49
N PRO A 131 16.48 12.31 10.47
CA PRO A 131 16.39 13.17 9.28
C PRO A 131 15.14 12.87 8.44
N ASP A 132 14.48 13.94 7.99
CA ASP A 132 13.27 13.91 7.14
C ASP A 132 13.53 13.36 5.72
N GLU A 133 14.79 13.21 5.31
CA GLU A 133 15.17 12.67 3.99
C GLU A 133 14.70 11.22 3.78
N LYS A 134 14.38 10.51 4.87
CA LYS A 134 13.84 9.16 4.84
C LYS A 134 12.32 9.10 4.59
N VAL A 135 11.64 10.24 4.54
CA VAL A 135 10.19 10.29 4.30
C VAL A 135 9.88 9.79 2.88
N LYS A 136 9.09 8.72 2.80
CA LYS A 136 8.72 8.08 1.55
C LYS A 136 7.40 8.65 1.05
N HIS A 137 7.39 9.01 -0.23
CA HIS A 137 6.21 9.50 -0.92
C HIS A 137 5.73 8.47 -1.94
N TYR A 138 4.45 8.16 -1.88
CA TYR A 138 3.83 7.18 -2.75
C TYR A 138 3.11 7.86 -3.91
N LYS A 139 3.08 7.19 -5.06
CA LYS A 139 2.25 7.63 -6.19
C LYS A 139 0.81 7.20 -5.93
N PHE A 140 -0.12 8.08 -6.23
CA PHE A 140 -1.54 7.77 -6.18
C PHE A 140 -1.88 6.65 -7.16
N VAL A 141 -2.63 5.70 -6.66
CA VAL A 141 -3.15 4.56 -7.38
C VAL A 141 -4.40 4.98 -8.13
N LYS A 142 -4.41 4.87 -9.46
CA LYS A 142 -5.59 5.25 -10.24
C LYS A 142 -6.66 4.16 -10.12
N PRO A 143 -7.95 4.51 -9.97
CA PRO A 143 -9.01 3.57 -10.29
C PRO A 143 -8.90 3.20 -11.77
N PHE A 144 -9.00 1.90 -12.09
CA PHE A 144 -8.88 1.40 -13.46
C PHE A 144 -10.25 1.38 -14.13
N TYR A 145 -10.39 2.08 -15.25
CA TYR A 145 -11.59 2.10 -16.07
C TYR A 145 -11.27 1.51 -17.44
N ASP A 146 -12.16 0.69 -17.99
CA ASP A 146 -12.11 0.28 -19.39
C ASP A 146 -12.40 1.46 -20.32
N THR A 147 -12.29 1.19 -21.62
CA THR A 147 -12.60 2.14 -22.70
C THR A 147 -14.06 2.61 -22.72
N TYR A 148 -14.95 1.97 -21.97
CA TYR A 148 -16.37 2.28 -21.86
C TYR A 148 -16.73 2.99 -20.54
N GLY A 149 -15.74 3.28 -19.68
CA GLY A 149 -15.96 3.89 -18.37
C GLY A 149 -16.46 2.91 -17.31
N ASN A 150 -16.55 1.62 -17.61
CA ASN A 150 -16.81 0.58 -16.60
C ASN A 150 -15.51 0.22 -15.90
N ILE A 151 -15.58 -0.14 -14.63
CA ILE A 151 -14.43 -0.67 -13.90
C ILE A 151 -14.06 -2.02 -14.53
N GLN A 152 -12.85 -2.15 -15.06
CA GLN A 152 -12.34 -3.45 -15.49
C GLN A 152 -10.93 -3.73 -14.98
N ILE A 153 -10.75 -5.00 -14.64
CA ILE A 153 -9.50 -5.61 -14.21
C ILE A 153 -8.56 -5.69 -15.44
N TYR A 154 -7.61 -4.76 -15.54
CA TYR A 154 -6.47 -4.90 -16.47
C TYR A 154 -5.17 -4.64 -15.72
N HIS A 155 -4.39 -5.71 -15.53
CA HIS A 155 -3.04 -5.65 -14.97
C HIS A 155 -2.11 -4.89 -15.92
N LYS A 156 -1.67 -3.69 -15.55
CA LYS A 156 -0.55 -3.03 -16.22
C LYS A 156 0.41 -2.42 -15.21
N LEU A 157 1.49 -3.16 -14.97
CA LEU A 157 2.69 -2.75 -14.23
C LEU A 157 3.29 -1.49 -14.85
N ASN A 158 3.60 -0.47 -14.03
CA ASN A 158 4.50 0.61 -14.44
C ASN A 158 5.35 1.07 -13.25
N TYR A 159 6.44 0.34 -13.00
CA TYR A 159 7.53 0.81 -12.18
C TYR A 159 8.44 1.71 -13.03
N ASN A 160 8.49 3.02 -12.73
CA ASN A 160 9.61 3.86 -13.15
C ASN A 160 10.59 3.96 -11.99
N PHE A 161 11.60 3.08 -11.99
CA PHE A 161 12.81 3.27 -11.20
C PHE A 161 13.69 4.32 -11.88
N HIS A 162 14.02 5.40 -11.17
CA HIS A 162 15.17 6.21 -11.53
C HIS A 162 16.44 5.41 -11.19
N LYS A 163 17.02 4.74 -12.18
CA LYS A 163 18.44 4.40 -12.17
C LYS A 163 19.16 5.31 -13.16
N GLN A 164 20.25 5.87 -12.66
CA GLN A 164 21.15 6.78 -13.35
C GLN A 164 21.54 6.23 -14.73
N LYS A 165 21.62 7.17 -15.69
CA LYS A 165 22.18 6.97 -17.03
C LYS A 165 23.51 6.23 -16.93
N ASN A 166 23.62 5.09 -17.60
CA ASN A 166 24.86 4.68 -18.26
C ASN A 166 24.51 3.98 -19.59
N ASN A 167 25.25 4.37 -20.61
CA ASN A 167 24.99 4.18 -22.04
C ASN A 167 25.24 2.74 -22.52
N MET A 168 24.69 2.46 -23.73
CA MET A 168 25.02 1.39 -24.69
C MET A 168 24.50 -0.03 -24.34
N SER A 169 23.89 -0.84 -25.21
CA SER A 169 23.88 -0.89 -26.68
C SER A 169 22.57 -1.47 -27.24
N THR A 170 22.22 -1.06 -28.45
CA THR A 170 21.20 -1.64 -29.34
C THR A 170 21.41 -3.12 -29.65
N VAL A 171 20.36 -3.94 -29.52
CA VAL A 171 20.21 -5.19 -30.29
C VAL A 171 18.73 -5.38 -30.67
N ASN A 172 18.42 -5.24 -31.95
CA ASN A 172 17.21 -5.73 -32.59
C ASN A 172 17.17 -7.26 -32.52
N HIS A 173 16.00 -7.89 -32.32
CA HIS A 173 15.43 -8.91 -33.24
C HIS A 173 14.13 -9.56 -32.73
N LYS A 174 13.08 -9.42 -33.56
CA LYS A 174 12.06 -10.43 -33.99
C LYS A 174 11.15 -11.11 -32.95
N GLN A 175 9.83 -10.86 -33.08
CA GLN A 175 8.75 -11.81 -32.77
C GLN A 175 8.93 -13.10 -33.60
N PRO A 176 8.50 -14.30 -33.15
CA PRO A 176 7.21 -14.83 -33.64
C PRO A 176 6.47 -15.88 -32.76
N TYR A 177 5.24 -16.20 -33.24
CA TYR A 177 4.43 -17.43 -33.12
C TYR A 177 3.24 -17.52 -32.15
N GLN A 178 2.06 -17.38 -32.77
CA GLN A 178 0.84 -18.14 -32.48
C GLN A 178 1.11 -19.65 -32.68
N GLN A 179 0.61 -20.49 -31.76
CA GLN A 179 0.29 -21.89 -32.06
C GLN A 179 -1.07 -22.26 -31.45
N GLN A 180 -1.99 -22.60 -32.35
CA GLN A 180 -3.19 -23.39 -32.09
C GLN A 180 -2.78 -24.82 -31.76
N ILE A 181 -3.34 -25.44 -30.72
CA ILE A 181 -3.41 -26.91 -30.62
C ILE A 181 -4.81 -27.32 -30.13
N LYS A 182 -5.47 -28.15 -30.95
CA LYS A 182 -6.72 -28.87 -30.68
C LYS A 182 -6.49 -30.07 -29.76
N SER A 183 -7.55 -30.40 -29.02
CA SER A 183 -7.76 -31.51 -28.08
C SER A 183 -7.47 -32.93 -28.59
N THR A 184 -7.05 -33.79 -27.65
CA THR A 184 -7.25 -35.27 -27.39
C THR A 184 -5.93 -35.79 -26.80
N ASP A 185 -5.82 -36.62 -25.76
CA ASP A 185 -6.73 -37.53 -25.06
C ASP A 185 -6.24 -37.71 -23.61
N GLN A 186 -7.16 -38.18 -22.77
CA GLN A 186 -7.04 -38.94 -21.52
C GLN A 186 -5.64 -39.13 -20.91
N ASP A 187 -5.46 -38.67 -19.67
CA ASP A 187 -4.86 -39.51 -18.64
C ASP A 187 -5.42 -39.16 -17.25
N GLN A 188 -5.94 -40.20 -16.61
CA GLN A 188 -6.46 -40.23 -15.25
C GLN A 188 -5.30 -40.22 -14.25
N CYS A 189 -5.37 -39.39 -13.21
CA CYS A 189 -4.70 -39.69 -11.94
C CYS A 189 -5.74 -39.60 -10.82
N GLN A 190 -5.99 -40.77 -10.23
CA GLN A 190 -6.94 -41.05 -9.17
C GLN A 190 -6.48 -40.43 -7.85
N LEU A 191 -7.45 -39.91 -7.10
CA LEU A 191 -7.39 -39.75 -5.65
C LEU A 191 -7.36 -41.14 -5.01
N PHE A 192 -6.31 -41.46 -4.24
CA PHE A 192 -6.31 -42.01 -2.88
C PHE A 192 -4.86 -42.14 -2.39
#